data_AF-A0AAJ3ZNL2-F1
#
_entry.id   AF-A0AAJ3ZNL2-F1
#
_cell.length_a   1.000
_cell.length_b   1.000
_cell.length_c   1.000
_cell.angle_alpha   90.00
_cell.angle_beta   90.00
_cell.angle_gamma   90.00
#
_symmetry.space_group_name_H-M   'P 1'
#
loop_
_entity.id
_entity.type
_entity.pdbx_description
1 polymer ?
#
loop_
_entity_poly.entity_id
_entity_poly.type
_entity_poly.pdbx_seq_one_letter_code
_entity_poly.pdbx_strand_id
1 'polypeptide(L)'
;MNARSAHTTASGPSRRAVATGLAWSVPAVAMVSAAPSFAASLRKDPGINGWVLNTTTNHGGCRYSLEVNSAPTRGGATPDGAPWGLYLYDVSKDASYSGAKLVYWVRGTHTATQNPITWQAATGHSTKWSGPVRGAAQTKADGFKYTPYTWTYTGTINPADVKSDGRLYLETFHVKATNFSMSENGQCLPLDYWTYREIVVDPDGPTGPQQPMTLSFERRNGPSGPYVPGAQGRMAVTPDAEATANLQQLSS
;
A
#
# COMPACT_ATOMS: atom_id res chain seq x y z
N MET A 1 -44.96 79.35 -3.26
CA MET A 1 -45.40 78.23 -2.39
C MET A 1 -44.25 77.21 -2.30
N ASN A 2 -43.99 76.71 -1.08
CA ASN A 2 -43.11 75.60 -0.62
C ASN A 2 -42.91 74.44 -1.63
N ALA A 3 -41.88 73.56 -1.62
CA ALA A 3 -40.64 73.35 -0.86
C ALA A 3 -39.87 72.12 -1.44
N ARG A 4 -38.53 72.06 -1.20
CA ARG A 4 -37.63 70.91 -0.85
C ARG A 4 -37.58 69.62 -1.71
N SER A 5 -36.40 69.33 -2.31
CA SER A 5 -35.39 68.28 -1.93
C SER A 5 -35.69 66.88 -2.53
N ALA A 6 -34.77 66.07 -3.08
CA ALA A 6 -33.42 65.60 -2.71
C ALA A 6 -32.72 65.00 -3.97
N HIS A 7 -31.40 65.19 -4.24
CA HIS A 7 -30.22 64.37 -3.82
C HIS A 7 -30.30 62.89 -4.30
N THR A 8 -29.33 62.23 -4.96
CA THR A 8 -27.85 62.33 -4.93
C THR A 8 -27.19 61.67 -6.16
N THR A 9 -25.93 62.07 -6.34
CA THR A 9 -24.88 61.92 -7.34
C THR A 9 -24.20 60.54 -7.49
N ALA A 10 -23.52 60.45 -8.64
CA ALA A 10 -22.54 59.53 -9.21
C ALA A 10 -21.56 58.73 -8.32
N SER A 11 -21.09 57.64 -8.94
CA SER A 11 -20.09 56.64 -8.56
C SER A 11 -18.65 57.17 -8.35
N GLY A 12 -17.89 56.48 -7.49
CA GLY A 12 -16.43 56.51 -7.45
C GLY A 12 -15.85 55.48 -6.44
N PRO A 13 -14.82 54.68 -6.79
CA PRO A 13 -14.33 53.57 -5.97
C PRO A 13 -13.11 53.94 -5.09
N SER A 14 -12.91 53.22 -3.98
CA SER A 14 -11.60 52.71 -3.47
C SER A 14 -11.61 52.46 -1.95
N ARG A 15 -11.25 51.23 -1.54
CA ARG A 15 -10.08 50.87 -0.69
C ARG A 15 -10.27 49.47 -0.08
N ARG A 16 -9.30 48.61 -0.37
CA ARG A 16 -8.92 47.32 0.27
C ARG A 16 -9.78 46.83 1.45
N ALA A 17 -10.31 45.61 1.31
CA ALA A 17 -10.43 44.67 2.42
C ALA A 17 -10.12 43.24 1.91
N VAL A 18 -9.04 42.66 2.42
CA VAL A 18 -8.73 41.23 2.36
C VAL A 18 -9.13 40.67 3.72
N ALA A 19 -10.01 39.67 3.72
CA ALA A 19 -10.21 38.69 4.80
C ALA A 19 -10.95 37.50 4.15
N THR A 20 -10.27 36.41 3.76
CA THR A 20 -9.87 35.25 4.58
C THR A 20 -11.06 34.43 5.12
N GLY A 21 -11.43 33.38 4.36
CA GLY A 21 -11.93 32.07 4.81
C GLY A 21 -13.19 31.95 5.66
N LEU A 22 -14.13 31.08 5.25
CA LEU A 22 -14.36 29.79 5.94
C LEU A 22 -15.42 28.92 5.23
N ALA A 23 -15.03 27.66 5.05
CA ALA A 23 -15.80 26.42 5.13
C ALA A 23 -17.09 26.29 4.29
N TRP A 24 -16.96 25.69 3.11
CA TRP A 24 -18.05 24.92 2.51
C TRP A 24 -18.06 23.53 3.15
N SER A 25 -19.12 23.24 3.89
CA SER A 25 -19.49 21.92 4.35
C SER A 25 -19.68 20.98 3.16
N VAL A 26 -18.79 20.00 2.99
CA VAL A 26 -19.00 18.92 2.01
C VAL A 26 -19.95 17.90 2.66
N PRO A 27 -21.10 17.56 2.04
CA PRO A 27 -21.95 16.50 2.54
C PRO A 27 -21.20 15.16 2.43
N ALA A 28 -21.01 14.48 3.56
CA ALA A 28 -20.53 13.10 3.57
C ALA A 28 -21.66 12.19 3.08
N VAL A 29 -21.65 11.84 1.80
CA VAL A 29 -22.53 10.78 1.29
C VAL A 29 -21.96 9.44 1.75
N ALA A 30 -22.65 8.79 2.69
CA ALA A 30 -22.38 7.40 3.05
C ALA A 30 -22.81 6.49 1.90
N MET A 31 -21.90 6.21 0.95
CA MET A 31 -22.11 5.21 -0.09
C MET A 31 -22.02 3.81 0.54
N VAL A 32 -23.17 3.22 0.87
CA VAL A 32 -23.25 1.78 1.16
C VAL A 32 -23.24 1.06 -0.19
N SER A 33 -22.06 0.67 -0.67
CA SER A 33 -21.98 -0.23 -1.81
C SER A 33 -22.22 -1.66 -1.33
N ALA A 34 -23.42 -2.19 -1.63
CA ALA A 34 -23.58 -3.64 -1.70
C ALA A 34 -22.68 -4.13 -2.85
N ALA A 35 -21.58 -4.80 -2.53
CA ALA A 35 -20.70 -5.37 -3.55
C ALA A 35 -21.50 -6.41 -4.35
N PRO A 36 -21.70 -6.24 -5.67
CA PRO A 36 -22.38 -7.25 -6.45
C PRO A 36 -21.51 -8.51 -6.50
N SER A 37 -22.13 -9.67 -6.36
CA SER A 37 -21.48 -10.97 -6.56
C SER A 37 -21.19 -11.17 -8.05
N PHE A 38 -20.18 -10.49 -8.56
CA PHE A 38 -19.59 -10.84 -9.84
C PHE A 38 -18.68 -12.04 -9.62
N ALA A 39 -18.71 -13.01 -10.53
CA ALA A 39 -17.62 -13.95 -10.72
C ALA A 39 -16.31 -13.13 -10.68
N ALA A 40 -15.44 -13.40 -9.70
CA ALA A 40 -14.25 -12.61 -9.46
C ALA A 40 -13.31 -12.75 -10.67
N SER A 41 -13.46 -11.85 -11.64
CA SER A 41 -12.59 -11.79 -12.81
C SER A 41 -11.18 -11.44 -12.34
N LEU A 42 -10.19 -12.01 -13.03
CA LEU A 42 -8.79 -11.75 -12.75
C LEU A 42 -8.50 -10.26 -12.97
N ARG A 43 -8.40 -9.51 -11.87
CA ARG A 43 -8.06 -8.09 -11.90
C ARG A 43 -6.55 -7.94 -11.97
N LYS A 44 -6.06 -7.40 -13.09
CA LYS A 44 -4.66 -7.01 -13.32
C LYS A 44 -4.47 -5.59 -12.78
N ASP A 45 -3.92 -5.47 -11.58
CA ASP A 45 -3.58 -4.15 -11.04
C ASP A 45 -2.19 -3.73 -11.55
N PRO A 46 -1.95 -2.43 -11.80
CA PRO A 46 -0.60 -1.95 -12.08
C PRO A 46 0.36 -2.32 -10.94
N GLY A 47 1.49 -2.96 -11.25
CA GLY A 47 2.56 -3.27 -10.28
C GLY A 47 2.76 -4.76 -9.95
N ILE A 48 3.23 -5.07 -8.72
CA ILE A 48 3.49 -6.45 -8.27
C ILE A 48 2.17 -7.13 -7.87
N ASN A 49 1.73 -8.06 -8.70
CA ASN A 49 0.51 -8.83 -8.55
C ASN A 49 0.75 -10.17 -7.82
N GLY A 50 -0.33 -10.97 -7.72
CA GLY A 50 -0.30 -12.36 -7.25
C GLY A 50 -0.55 -12.55 -5.77
N TRP A 51 -0.83 -13.79 -5.38
CA TRP A 51 -1.22 -14.14 -4.03
C TRP A 51 -0.04 -14.63 -3.19
N VAL A 52 0.00 -14.22 -1.93
CA VAL A 52 0.90 -14.76 -0.90
C VAL A 52 0.06 -15.31 0.25
N LEU A 53 0.38 -16.52 0.70
CA LEU A 53 -0.29 -17.15 1.82
C LEU A 53 0.30 -16.58 3.10
N ASN A 54 -0.54 -15.99 3.94
CA ASN A 54 -0.17 -15.55 5.27
C ASN A 54 -0.75 -16.54 6.28
N THR A 55 0.10 -17.31 6.94
CA THR A 55 -0.31 -18.27 7.97
C THR A 55 0.02 -17.71 9.34
N THR A 56 -1.01 -17.51 10.17
CA THR A 56 -0.84 -17.02 11.55
C THR A 56 -1.02 -18.16 12.55
N THR A 57 -0.26 -18.12 13.64
CA THR A 57 -0.43 -19.03 14.78
C THR A 57 -0.49 -18.20 16.05
N ASN A 58 -1.56 -18.37 16.83
CA ASN A 58 -1.70 -17.76 18.14
C ASN A 58 -1.11 -18.71 19.20
N HIS A 59 -0.18 -18.20 20.00
CA HIS A 59 0.50 -18.97 21.07
C HIS A 59 -0.05 -18.65 22.48
N GLY A 60 -1.09 -17.82 22.57
CA GLY A 60 -1.57 -17.25 23.83
C GLY A 60 -0.67 -16.13 24.36
N GLY A 61 -1.10 -15.45 25.44
CA GLY A 61 -0.28 -14.44 26.12
C GLY A 61 0.18 -13.28 25.22
N CYS A 62 -0.67 -12.82 24.30
CA CYS A 62 -0.34 -11.83 23.26
C CYS A 62 0.76 -12.24 22.27
N ARG A 63 1.09 -13.54 22.14
CA ARG A 63 2.19 -14.02 21.28
C ARG A 63 1.68 -14.66 20.01
N TYR A 64 2.37 -14.40 18.90
CA TYR A 64 1.99 -14.86 17.57
C TYR A 64 3.18 -15.36 16.75
N SER A 65 2.89 -16.15 15.74
CA SER A 65 3.78 -16.38 14.59
C SER A 65 3.07 -15.99 13.30
N LEU A 66 3.85 -15.55 12.33
CA LEU A 66 3.40 -15.18 11.00
C LEU A 66 4.39 -15.74 9.99
N GLU A 67 3.90 -16.59 9.09
CA GLU A 67 4.60 -17.08 7.91
C GLU A 67 3.98 -16.45 6.66
N VAL A 68 4.83 -16.00 5.74
CA VAL A 68 4.44 -15.42 4.46
C VAL A 68 5.09 -16.25 3.35
N ASN A 69 4.29 -16.86 2.49
CA ASN A 69 4.77 -17.75 1.44
C ASN A 69 4.10 -17.44 0.09
N SER A 70 4.88 -17.05 -0.91
CA SER A 70 4.40 -16.81 -2.29
C SER A 70 4.28 -18.08 -3.13
N ALA A 71 4.84 -19.21 -2.70
CA ALA A 71 4.79 -20.48 -3.42
C ALA A 71 4.37 -21.64 -2.47
N PRO A 72 3.19 -21.56 -1.83
CA PRO A 72 2.74 -22.59 -0.90
C PRO A 72 2.39 -23.87 -1.65
N THR A 73 2.91 -25.01 -1.20
CA THR A 73 2.59 -26.34 -1.76
C THR A 73 1.15 -26.78 -1.48
N ARG A 74 0.49 -26.18 -0.47
CA ARG A 74 -0.88 -26.47 -0.05
C ARG A 74 -1.70 -25.20 0.19
N GLY A 75 -1.51 -24.18 -0.66
CA GLY A 75 -2.21 -22.90 -0.53
C GLY A 75 -3.71 -22.95 -0.85
N GLY A 76 -4.17 -24.00 -1.53
CA GLY A 76 -5.55 -24.08 -2.04
C GLY A 76 -5.79 -23.11 -3.21
N ALA A 77 -7.06 -22.99 -3.60
CA ALA A 77 -7.46 -22.04 -4.63
C ALA A 77 -7.37 -20.60 -4.10
N THR A 78 -6.94 -19.69 -4.96
CA THR A 78 -6.98 -18.27 -4.64
C THR A 78 -8.37 -17.68 -4.95
N PRO A 79 -8.70 -16.55 -4.31
CA PRO A 79 -10.02 -15.91 -4.38
C PRO A 79 -10.50 -15.50 -5.79
N ASP A 80 -9.57 -15.22 -6.71
CA ASP A 80 -9.85 -14.84 -8.09
C ASP A 80 -9.27 -15.84 -9.11
N GLY A 81 -8.83 -17.02 -8.65
CA GLY A 81 -8.22 -18.05 -9.48
C GLY A 81 -6.80 -17.74 -9.98
N ALA A 82 -6.21 -16.59 -9.66
CA ALA A 82 -4.83 -16.28 -10.02
C ALA A 82 -3.85 -17.18 -9.25
N PRO A 83 -2.74 -17.68 -9.82
CA PRO A 83 -1.83 -18.52 -9.06
C PRO A 83 -1.21 -17.79 -7.87
N TRP A 84 -0.72 -18.57 -6.92
CA TRP A 84 0.20 -18.06 -5.90
C TRP A 84 1.49 -17.57 -6.57
N GLY A 85 2.03 -16.48 -6.05
CA GLY A 85 3.28 -15.89 -6.54
C GLY A 85 3.31 -14.38 -6.34
N LEU A 86 4.50 -13.82 -6.53
CA LEU A 86 4.69 -12.40 -6.80
C LEU A 86 5.10 -12.28 -8.26
N TYR A 87 4.33 -11.58 -9.08
CA TYR A 87 4.60 -11.49 -10.51
C TYR A 87 4.05 -10.22 -11.14
N LEU A 88 4.51 -9.94 -12.36
CA LEU A 88 4.06 -8.84 -13.20
C LEU A 88 3.16 -9.38 -14.32
N TYR A 89 2.14 -8.61 -14.68
CA TYR A 89 1.33 -8.79 -15.89
C TYR A 89 1.77 -7.83 -16.99
N ASP A 90 1.40 -8.15 -18.23
CA ASP A 90 1.50 -7.26 -19.39
C ASP A 90 2.90 -6.65 -19.55
N VAL A 91 3.92 -7.49 -19.36
CA VAL A 91 5.33 -7.10 -19.43
C VAL A 91 5.71 -6.83 -20.88
N SER A 92 6.13 -5.59 -21.17
CA SER A 92 6.63 -5.19 -22.48
C SER A 92 8.10 -5.59 -22.62
N LYS A 93 8.47 -6.10 -23.80
CA LYS A 93 9.86 -6.47 -24.11
C LYS A 93 10.81 -5.26 -24.16
N ASP A 94 10.28 -4.08 -24.39
CA ASP A 94 11.03 -2.84 -24.55
C ASP A 94 11.07 -2.02 -23.23
N ALA A 95 10.29 -2.44 -22.22
CA ALA A 95 10.24 -1.80 -20.91
C ALA A 95 11.37 -2.25 -19.98
N SER A 96 11.67 -1.44 -18.97
CA SER A 96 12.55 -1.81 -17.85
C SER A 96 11.81 -1.76 -16.51
N TYR A 97 12.19 -2.67 -15.61
CA TYR A 97 11.50 -2.90 -14.35
C TYR A 97 12.52 -2.96 -13.22
N SER A 98 12.31 -2.17 -12.16
CA SER A 98 13.28 -2.07 -11.06
C SER A 98 12.63 -1.69 -9.74
N GLY A 99 13.41 -1.65 -8.65
CA GLY A 99 12.93 -1.13 -7.37
C GLY A 99 11.79 -1.91 -6.74
N ALA A 100 11.63 -3.20 -7.08
CA ALA A 100 10.58 -4.04 -6.54
C ALA A 100 10.72 -4.20 -5.02
N LYS A 101 9.66 -3.87 -4.28
CA LYS A 101 9.60 -3.93 -2.81
C LYS A 101 8.35 -4.62 -2.32
N LEU A 102 8.48 -5.24 -1.16
CA LEU A 102 7.38 -5.75 -0.35
C LEU A 102 7.56 -5.21 1.08
N VAL A 103 6.52 -4.58 1.62
CA VAL A 103 6.53 -4.01 2.96
C VAL A 103 5.40 -4.62 3.77
N TYR A 104 5.74 -5.19 4.93
CA TYR A 104 4.76 -5.58 5.94
C TYR A 104 4.77 -4.56 7.06
N TRP A 105 3.64 -3.86 7.23
CA TRP A 105 3.36 -2.96 8.33
C TRP A 105 2.68 -3.78 9.42
N VAL A 106 3.38 -4.16 10.49
CA VAL A 106 2.79 -4.95 11.59
C VAL A 106 2.34 -4.00 12.70
N ARG A 107 1.12 -4.21 13.23
CA ARG A 107 0.52 -3.32 14.23
C ARG A 107 1.35 -3.25 15.50
N GLY A 108 1.58 -2.03 15.98
CA GLY A 108 2.35 -1.74 17.18
C GLY A 108 3.68 -1.07 16.91
N THR A 109 4.34 -0.66 17.99
CA THR A 109 5.68 -0.07 17.98
C THR A 109 6.70 -1.16 18.26
N HIS A 110 7.37 -1.65 17.21
CA HIS A 110 8.38 -2.69 17.30
C HIS A 110 9.77 -2.07 17.16
N THR A 111 10.59 -2.22 18.20
CA THR A 111 11.98 -1.76 18.19
C THR A 111 12.91 -2.94 18.49
N ALA A 112 14.23 -2.68 18.62
CA ALA A 112 15.15 -3.73 19.03
C ALA A 112 14.90 -4.19 20.49
N THR A 113 14.33 -3.32 21.32
CA THR A 113 14.16 -3.54 22.76
C THR A 113 12.69 -3.69 23.17
N GLN A 114 11.75 -3.20 22.37
CA GLN A 114 10.31 -3.28 22.62
C GLN A 114 9.65 -4.15 21.56
N ASN A 115 9.03 -5.26 21.99
CA ASN A 115 8.32 -6.21 21.13
C ASN A 115 9.07 -6.52 19.81
N PRO A 116 10.33 -6.96 19.86
CA PRO A 116 11.08 -7.20 18.65
C PRO A 116 10.43 -8.32 17.82
N ILE A 117 10.18 -8.04 16.54
CA ILE A 117 9.84 -9.05 15.55
C ILE A 117 11.11 -9.35 14.76
N THR A 118 11.58 -10.59 14.87
CA THR A 118 12.72 -11.10 14.08
C THR A 118 12.18 -11.97 12.96
N TRP A 119 12.39 -11.52 11.74
CA TRP A 119 12.04 -12.25 10.54
C TRP A 119 13.21 -13.12 10.08
N GLN A 120 12.89 -14.29 9.56
CA GLN A 120 13.85 -15.25 9.05
C GLN A 120 13.42 -15.73 7.66
N ALA A 121 14.39 -15.93 6.78
CA ALA A 121 14.17 -16.68 5.55
C ALA A 121 13.74 -18.11 5.90
N ALA A 122 12.66 -18.58 5.27
CA ALA A 122 12.24 -19.97 5.35
C ALA A 122 12.81 -20.77 4.16
N THR A 123 12.72 -22.10 4.22
CA THR A 123 13.22 -22.97 3.16
C THR A 123 12.58 -22.63 1.81
N GLY A 124 13.41 -22.47 0.78
CA GLY A 124 12.96 -22.07 -0.56
C GLY A 124 12.85 -20.56 -0.77
N HIS A 125 13.15 -19.73 0.23
CA HIS A 125 13.27 -18.29 0.01
C HIS A 125 14.38 -17.98 -1.01
N SER A 126 14.06 -17.17 -2.01
CA SER A 126 15.05 -16.72 -2.98
C SER A 126 16.02 -15.72 -2.36
N THR A 127 17.31 -15.89 -2.66
CA THR A 127 18.37 -14.93 -2.29
C THR A 127 18.26 -13.60 -3.03
N LYS A 128 17.38 -13.51 -4.03
CA LYS A 128 17.06 -12.25 -4.73
C LYS A 128 16.12 -11.35 -3.93
N TRP A 129 15.49 -11.85 -2.87
CA TRP A 129 14.82 -10.99 -1.90
C TRP A 129 15.79 -10.73 -0.73
N SER A 130 15.97 -9.46 -0.38
CA SER A 130 16.84 -9.07 0.75
C SER A 130 16.32 -9.58 2.09
N GLY A 131 17.09 -9.41 3.17
CA GLY A 131 16.49 -9.41 4.51
C GLY A 131 15.61 -8.17 4.73
N PRO A 132 14.71 -8.17 5.74
CA PRO A 132 13.88 -7.01 6.00
C PRO A 132 14.68 -5.88 6.64
N VAL A 133 14.45 -4.67 6.16
CA VAL A 133 14.83 -3.43 6.85
C VAL A 133 13.64 -2.94 7.65
N ARG A 134 13.80 -2.85 8.97
CA ARG A 134 12.77 -2.29 9.87
C ARG A 134 12.83 -0.76 9.83
N GLY A 135 11.71 -0.11 9.56
CA GLY A 135 11.58 1.35 9.64
C GLY A 135 10.99 1.84 10.97
N ALA A 136 10.78 3.15 11.08
CA ALA A 136 10.10 3.75 12.22
C ALA A 136 8.59 3.47 12.16
N ALA A 137 7.96 3.30 13.33
CA ALA A 137 6.51 3.10 13.40
C ALA A 137 5.75 4.36 12.94
N GLN A 138 4.68 4.17 12.17
CA GLN A 138 3.85 5.23 11.62
C GLN A 138 2.36 4.93 11.86
N THR A 139 1.55 5.98 11.98
CA THR A 139 0.09 5.84 12.04
C THR A 139 -0.45 5.63 10.62
N LYS A 140 -1.20 4.55 10.40
CA LYS A 140 -1.86 4.24 9.11
C LYS A 140 -3.28 4.80 9.07
N ALA A 141 -3.95 4.67 7.92
CA ALA A 141 -5.27 5.25 7.67
C ALA A 141 -6.40 4.75 8.60
N ASP A 142 -6.21 3.62 9.27
CA ASP A 142 -7.15 3.10 10.29
C ASP A 142 -6.90 3.69 11.70
N GLY A 143 -5.99 4.65 11.82
CA GLY A 143 -5.68 5.34 13.08
C GLY A 143 -4.74 4.59 14.01
N PHE A 144 -4.29 3.38 13.68
CA PHE A 144 -3.36 2.61 14.50
C PHE A 144 -1.91 2.81 14.05
N LYS A 145 -0.96 2.62 14.99
CA LYS A 145 0.48 2.61 14.70
C LYS A 145 0.90 1.25 14.16
N TYR A 146 1.77 1.26 13.15
CA TYR A 146 2.37 0.07 12.55
C TYR A 146 3.85 0.28 12.31
N THR A 147 4.65 -0.77 12.52
CA THR A 147 6.07 -0.77 12.18
C THR A 147 6.29 -1.47 10.83
N PRO A 148 6.95 -0.82 9.86
CA PRO A 148 7.24 -1.41 8.55
C PRO A 148 8.47 -2.31 8.59
N TYR A 149 8.39 -3.40 7.84
CA TYR A 149 9.49 -4.29 7.50
C TYR A 149 9.56 -4.39 5.97
N THR A 150 10.65 -3.92 5.37
CA THR A 150 10.79 -3.80 3.91
C THR A 150 11.78 -4.81 3.36
N TRP A 151 11.33 -5.61 2.40
CA TRP A 151 12.17 -6.46 1.57
C TRP A 151 12.30 -5.84 0.19
N THR A 152 13.52 -5.86 -0.35
CA THR A 152 13.82 -5.36 -1.70
C THR A 152 14.24 -6.53 -2.58
N TYR A 153 13.70 -6.58 -3.80
CA TYR A 153 14.15 -7.52 -4.81
C TYR A 153 15.41 -6.97 -5.49
N THR A 154 16.46 -7.79 -5.51
CA THR A 154 17.79 -7.48 -6.05
C THR A 154 18.12 -8.29 -7.30
N GLY A 155 17.20 -9.15 -7.75
CA GLY A 155 17.32 -9.84 -9.02
C GLY A 155 17.10 -8.90 -10.21
N THR A 156 17.71 -9.23 -11.34
CA THR A 156 17.36 -8.61 -12.62
C THR A 156 15.93 -9.01 -12.98
N ILE A 157 15.12 -8.04 -13.38
CA ILE A 157 13.76 -8.27 -13.88
C ILE A 157 13.83 -8.14 -15.40
N ASN A 158 14.01 -9.27 -16.09
CA ASN A 158 14.18 -9.29 -17.54
C ASN A 158 12.86 -9.64 -18.24
N PRO A 159 12.32 -8.77 -19.11
CA PRO A 159 11.11 -9.06 -19.89
C PRO A 159 11.13 -10.37 -20.69
N ALA A 160 12.31 -10.87 -21.05
CA ALA A 160 12.45 -12.16 -21.75
C ALA A 160 12.08 -13.37 -20.87
N ASP A 161 12.00 -13.21 -19.54
CA ASP A 161 11.71 -14.29 -18.59
C ASP A 161 10.20 -14.50 -18.35
N VAL A 162 9.34 -13.78 -19.08
CA VAL A 162 7.89 -14.00 -19.07
C VAL A 162 7.60 -15.47 -19.40
N LYS A 163 6.86 -16.14 -18.51
CA LYS A 163 6.50 -17.54 -18.68
C LYS A 163 5.36 -17.69 -19.69
N SER A 164 5.13 -18.92 -20.14
CA SER A 164 4.09 -19.25 -21.12
C SER A 164 2.67 -18.91 -20.66
N ASP A 165 2.46 -18.66 -19.36
CA ASP A 165 1.20 -18.20 -18.80
C ASP A 165 1.04 -16.66 -18.81
N GLY A 166 1.99 -15.94 -19.42
CA GLY A 166 1.97 -14.48 -19.58
C GLY A 166 2.44 -13.71 -18.34
N ARG A 167 3.10 -14.36 -17.38
CA ARG A 167 3.55 -13.74 -16.12
C ARG A 167 5.07 -13.76 -15.99
N LEU A 168 5.63 -12.67 -15.47
CA LEU A 168 7.03 -12.63 -15.03
C LEU A 168 7.06 -12.75 -13.51
N TYR A 169 7.59 -13.86 -12.99
CA TYR A 169 7.64 -14.15 -11.56
C TYR A 169 8.87 -13.54 -10.88
N LEU A 170 8.66 -12.87 -9.76
CA LEU A 170 9.70 -12.28 -8.90
C LEU A 170 10.20 -13.30 -7.86
N GLU A 171 10.59 -14.48 -8.32
CA GLU A 171 11.13 -15.58 -7.49
C GLU A 171 10.28 -15.93 -6.24
N THR A 172 10.76 -16.87 -5.42
CA THR A 172 10.03 -17.26 -4.21
C THR A 172 10.29 -16.31 -3.04
N PHE A 173 9.23 -15.69 -2.52
CA PHE A 173 9.22 -14.96 -1.26
C PHE A 173 8.68 -15.85 -0.14
N HIS A 174 9.52 -16.25 0.81
CA HIS A 174 9.15 -17.15 1.89
C HIS A 174 9.86 -16.78 3.18
N VAL A 175 9.15 -16.16 4.12
CA VAL A 175 9.71 -15.67 5.38
C VAL A 175 8.80 -16.02 6.54
N LYS A 176 9.37 -16.09 7.74
CA LYS A 176 8.64 -16.31 8.98
C LYS A 176 9.14 -15.45 10.11
N ALA A 177 8.22 -14.99 10.95
CA ALA A 177 8.51 -14.47 12.28
C ALA A 177 7.83 -15.37 13.30
N THR A 178 8.62 -15.93 14.22
CA THR A 178 8.13 -16.93 15.17
C THR A 178 8.05 -16.36 16.57
N ASN A 179 6.95 -16.67 17.24
CA ASN A 179 6.72 -16.42 18.66
C ASN A 179 7.09 -14.99 19.12
N PHE A 180 6.64 -13.96 18.39
CA PHE A 180 6.84 -12.56 18.78
C PHE A 180 5.68 -12.05 19.63
N SER A 181 5.95 -11.04 20.46
CA SER A 181 4.97 -10.42 21.36
C SER A 181 4.25 -9.26 20.67
N MET A 182 2.93 -9.19 20.85
CA MET A 182 2.06 -8.06 20.52
C MET A 182 1.57 -7.33 21.79
N SER A 183 2.24 -7.52 22.93
CA SER A 183 1.89 -6.84 24.19
C SER A 183 2.45 -5.42 24.22
N GLU A 184 1.61 -4.39 24.10
CA GLU A 184 2.02 -2.99 24.15
C GLU A 184 1.20 -2.23 25.20
N ASN A 185 1.86 -1.44 26.05
CA ASN A 185 1.22 -0.65 27.11
C ASN A 185 0.26 -1.45 28.03
N GLY A 186 0.62 -2.69 28.35
CA GLY A 186 -0.19 -3.57 29.21
C GLY A 186 -1.41 -4.19 28.52
N GLN A 187 -1.52 -4.10 27.20
CA GLN A 187 -2.62 -4.67 26.42
C GLN A 187 -2.11 -5.59 25.30
N CYS A 188 -2.88 -6.63 24.99
CA CYS A 188 -2.62 -7.42 23.79
C CYS A 188 -3.15 -6.68 22.56
N LEU A 189 -2.26 -6.23 21.69
CA LEU A 189 -2.66 -5.78 20.37
C LEU A 189 -3.06 -6.99 19.51
N PRO A 190 -4.10 -6.86 18.68
CA PRO A 190 -4.43 -7.86 17.67
C PRO A 190 -3.36 -7.84 16.57
N LEU A 191 -3.12 -9.00 15.95
CA LEU A 191 -2.24 -9.13 14.80
C LEU A 191 -2.93 -8.60 13.53
N ASP A 192 -2.98 -7.27 13.42
CA ASP A 192 -3.28 -6.57 12.17
C ASP A 192 -1.98 -6.26 11.44
N TYR A 193 -2.02 -6.31 10.11
CA TYR A 193 -0.91 -5.88 9.28
C TYR A 193 -1.38 -5.34 7.93
N TRP A 194 -0.61 -4.41 7.36
CA TRP A 194 -0.75 -4.01 5.96
C TRP A 194 0.37 -4.62 5.14
N THR A 195 0.06 -5.05 3.93
CA THR A 195 1.03 -5.49 2.93
C THR A 195 1.03 -4.48 1.80
N TYR A 196 2.14 -3.79 1.61
CA TYR A 196 2.39 -2.86 0.52
C TYR A 196 3.39 -3.48 -0.45
N ARG A 197 3.18 -3.24 -1.74
CA ARG A 197 4.05 -3.70 -2.83
C ARG A 197 4.30 -2.54 -3.76
N GLU A 198 5.51 -2.45 -4.29
CA GLU A 198 5.91 -1.37 -5.19
C GLU A 198 6.86 -1.89 -6.25
N ILE A 199 6.80 -1.32 -7.45
CA ILE A 199 7.79 -1.49 -8.50
C ILE A 199 7.88 -0.22 -9.35
N VAL A 200 9.08 0.09 -9.84
CA VAL A 200 9.30 1.13 -10.84
C VAL A 200 9.24 0.50 -12.22
N VAL A 201 8.41 1.07 -13.10
CA VAL A 201 8.25 0.65 -14.49
C VAL A 201 8.63 1.82 -15.39
N ASP A 202 9.59 1.57 -16.26
CA ASP A 202 9.93 2.44 -17.38
C ASP A 202 9.38 1.80 -18.65
N PRO A 203 8.27 2.30 -19.21
CA PRO A 203 7.52 1.59 -20.25
C PRO A 203 8.26 1.51 -21.59
N ASP A 204 9.15 2.45 -21.87
CA ASP A 204 9.90 2.54 -23.13
C ASP A 204 11.40 2.25 -22.94
N GLY A 205 11.81 1.92 -21.70
CA GLY A 205 13.18 1.69 -21.32
C GLY A 205 14.00 2.98 -21.18
N PRO A 206 15.27 2.88 -20.74
CA PRO A 206 16.07 4.03 -20.29
C PRO A 206 16.37 5.08 -21.36
N THR A 207 16.14 4.76 -22.64
CA THR A 207 16.33 5.65 -23.79
C THR A 207 15.01 6.14 -24.39
N GLY A 208 13.89 5.72 -23.82
CA GLY A 208 12.55 6.06 -24.29
C GLY A 208 12.09 7.46 -23.87
N PRO A 209 11.04 7.99 -24.52
CA PRO A 209 10.53 9.33 -24.23
C PRO A 209 9.68 9.39 -22.95
N GLN A 210 9.09 8.27 -22.51
CA GLN A 210 8.27 8.21 -21.31
C GLN A 210 9.14 8.15 -20.05
N GLN A 211 8.68 8.83 -18.99
CA GLN A 211 9.35 8.79 -17.69
C GLN A 211 9.00 7.51 -16.91
N PRO A 212 9.93 6.97 -16.12
CA PRO A 212 9.62 5.88 -15.20
C PRO A 212 8.52 6.26 -14.21
N MET A 213 7.62 5.32 -13.93
CA MET A 213 6.53 5.47 -12.97
C MET A 213 6.60 4.42 -11.86
N THR A 214 6.21 4.82 -10.65
CA THR A 214 6.09 3.91 -9.52
C THR A 214 4.67 3.36 -9.45
N LEU A 215 4.54 2.05 -9.58
CA LEU A 215 3.28 1.34 -9.41
C LEU A 215 3.25 0.67 -8.05
N SER A 216 2.15 0.82 -7.32
CA SER A 216 2.03 0.25 -5.99
C SER A 216 0.64 -0.31 -5.68
N PHE A 217 0.61 -1.25 -4.75
CA PHE A 217 -0.59 -1.91 -4.27
C PHE A 217 -0.49 -2.11 -2.77
N GLU A 218 -1.56 -1.78 -2.03
CA GLU A 218 -1.63 -2.03 -0.60
C GLU A 218 -2.87 -2.82 -0.21
N ARG A 219 -2.73 -3.62 0.85
CA ARG A 219 -3.84 -4.37 1.41
C ARG A 219 -3.71 -4.46 2.92
N ARG A 220 -4.85 -4.32 3.61
CA ARG A 220 -4.95 -4.56 5.04
C ARG A 220 -5.44 -5.97 5.33
N ASN A 221 -4.83 -6.62 6.32
CA ASN A 221 -5.24 -7.89 6.86
C ASN A 221 -5.31 -7.78 8.39
N GLY A 222 -6.26 -8.47 9.02
CA GLY A 222 -6.38 -8.51 10.48
C GLY A 222 -7.82 -8.40 10.98
N PRO A 223 -8.05 -8.64 12.28
CA PRO A 223 -9.40 -8.67 12.86
C PRO A 223 -10.00 -7.29 13.23
N SER A 224 -9.21 -6.22 13.32
CA SER A 224 -9.71 -4.92 13.86
C SER A 224 -10.17 -3.97 12.76
N GLY A 225 -10.87 -2.88 13.10
CA GLY A 225 -11.11 -1.74 12.19
C GLY A 225 -12.31 -1.92 11.24
N PRO A 226 -12.59 -0.93 10.36
CA PRO A 226 -13.78 -0.94 9.48
C PRO A 226 -13.67 -1.98 8.35
N TYR A 227 -12.49 -2.54 8.15
CA TYR A 227 -12.26 -3.59 7.16
C TYR A 227 -12.49 -4.95 7.82
N VAL A 228 -13.61 -5.59 7.46
CA VAL A 228 -14.14 -6.81 8.09
C VAL A 228 -13.12 -7.97 8.04
N PRO A 229 -13.00 -8.82 9.08
CA PRO A 229 -12.20 -10.05 9.01
C PRO A 229 -12.63 -10.90 7.80
N GLY A 230 -11.69 -11.26 6.93
CA GLY A 230 -11.97 -12.02 5.72
C GLY A 230 -12.46 -11.21 4.52
N ALA A 231 -12.73 -9.90 4.67
CA ALA A 231 -12.92 -9.01 3.53
C ALA A 231 -11.55 -8.79 2.88
N GLN A 232 -11.31 -9.50 1.79
CA GLN A 232 -10.12 -9.36 0.97
C GLN A 232 -10.17 -8.10 0.09
N GLY A 233 -10.47 -6.96 0.72
CA GLY A 233 -10.56 -5.68 0.04
C GLY A 233 -9.20 -5.25 -0.48
N ARG A 234 -9.06 -5.23 -1.81
CA ARG A 234 -7.95 -4.59 -2.52
C ARG A 234 -8.02 -3.08 -2.29
N MET A 235 -6.97 -2.47 -1.74
CA MET A 235 -6.84 -1.01 -1.66
C MET A 235 -5.67 -0.60 -2.57
N ALA A 236 -5.94 -0.48 -3.87
CA ALA A 236 -4.98 0.20 -4.74
C ALA A 236 -4.96 1.68 -4.32
N VAL A 237 -3.93 2.08 -3.59
CA VAL A 237 -3.58 3.50 -3.47
C VAL A 237 -2.48 3.71 -4.48
N THR A 238 -2.86 4.16 -5.68
CA THR A 238 -1.92 4.92 -6.49
C THR A 238 -1.58 6.15 -5.66
N PRO A 239 -0.31 6.48 -5.37
CA PRO A 239 -0.01 7.82 -4.93
C PRO A 239 -0.45 8.73 -6.08
N ASP A 240 -1.43 9.60 -5.81
CA ASP A 240 -1.66 10.73 -6.68
C ASP A 240 -0.32 11.44 -6.85
N ALA A 241 0.06 11.71 -8.10
CA ALA A 241 1.27 12.43 -8.48
C ALA A 241 1.35 13.86 -7.89
N GLU A 242 0.44 14.26 -6.99
CA GLU A 242 0.34 15.57 -6.38
C GLU A 242 1.15 15.74 -5.08
N ALA A 243 1.64 14.66 -4.45
CA ALA A 243 2.48 14.80 -3.25
C ALA A 243 3.93 15.23 -3.56
N THR A 244 4.40 15.07 -4.79
CA THR A 244 5.76 15.46 -5.22
C THR A 244 5.84 16.91 -5.73
N ALA A 245 4.70 17.53 -6.07
CA ALA A 245 4.66 18.90 -6.57
C ALA A 245 4.81 19.95 -5.47
N ASN A 246 4.39 19.66 -4.24
CA ASN A 246 4.43 20.62 -3.12
C ASN A 246 5.80 20.77 -2.44
N LEU A 247 6.81 19.99 -2.81
CA LEU A 247 8.18 20.17 -2.32
C LEU A 247 9.06 21.00 -3.26
N GLN A 248 8.66 21.21 -4.52
CA GLN A 248 9.39 22.07 -5.48
C GLN A 248 8.90 23.52 -5.51
N GLN A 249 7.75 23.83 -4.91
CA GLN A 249 7.23 25.21 -4.78
C GLN A 249 7.64 25.93 -3.48
N LEU A 250 8.38 25.28 -2.59
CA LEU A 250 8.93 25.89 -1.37
C LEU A 250 10.43 26.22 -1.47
N SER A 251 11.00 26.15 -2.67
CA SER A 251 12.40 26.51 -2.95
C SER A 251 12.54 27.39 -4.20
N SER A 252 11.65 28.39 -4.34
CA SER A 252 11.80 29.50 -5.30
C SER A 252 11.66 30.82 -4.56
#